data_AF-A0A8T4UGI6-F1
#
_entry.id   AF-A0A8T4UGI6-F1
#
_cell.length_a   1.000
_cell.length_b   1.000
_cell.length_c   1.000
_cell.angle_alpha   90.00
_cell.angle_beta   90.00
_cell.angle_gamma   90.00
#
_symmetry.space_group_name_H-M   'P 1'
#
loop_
_entity.id
_entity.type
_entity.pdbx_description
1 polymer ?
#
loop_
_entity_poly.entity_id
_entity_poly.type
_entity_poly.pdbx_seq_one_letter_code
_entity_poly.pdbx_strand_id
1 'polypeptide(L)'
;MAAFGKKARAALLVAALLTLVMLGSIAAAQIPRRAPEQRLDQRLTVEELGKAHSSLRQTRDSDTIDIILALHEGANLSAGRPGRSKGLRYANLSGLELASLLTDTAVQWVWPDLQTQAWLDRSVYQIGADALWAFNLTGAGVKIAILDTGIAAEHEMLSGRVVATADFTGSYGYDGHGHGTHVAGIAAGDGQYTGVAPGAQIYSGKVLNDQG
;
A
#
# COMPACT_ATOMS: atom_id res chain seq x y z
N MET A 1 18.55 -26.43 -67.22
CA MET A 1 19.31 -25.70 -66.18
C MET A 1 18.31 -25.36 -65.08
N ALA A 2 18.03 -26.31 -64.19
CA ALA A 2 18.65 -26.54 -62.88
C ALA A 2 17.74 -26.00 -61.78
N ALA A 3 16.83 -26.88 -61.34
CA ALA A 3 15.90 -26.66 -60.25
C ALA A 3 16.66 -26.37 -58.95
N PHE A 4 16.51 -25.15 -58.43
CA PHE A 4 17.01 -24.77 -57.11
C PHE A 4 16.22 -25.57 -56.05
N GLY A 5 16.82 -26.66 -55.57
CA GLY A 5 16.17 -27.62 -54.70
C GLY A 5 15.72 -27.01 -53.37
N LYS A 6 14.57 -27.46 -52.85
CA LYS A 6 13.97 -27.04 -51.56
C LYS A 6 14.97 -27.01 -50.38
N LYS A 7 16.06 -27.78 -50.44
CA LYS A 7 17.15 -27.79 -49.45
C LYS A 7 17.94 -26.46 -49.37
N ALA A 8 18.09 -25.74 -50.49
CA ALA A 8 18.79 -24.45 -50.52
C ALA A 8 17.97 -23.30 -49.88
N ARG A 9 16.64 -23.36 -49.98
CA ARG A 9 15.73 -22.39 -49.32
C ARG A 9 15.67 -22.58 -47.81
N ALA A 10 15.76 -23.82 -47.32
CA ALA A 10 15.81 -24.12 -45.89
C ALA A 10 17.14 -23.66 -45.26
N ALA A 11 18.27 -23.83 -45.94
CA ALA A 11 19.58 -23.38 -45.45
C ALA A 11 19.69 -21.85 -45.36
N LEU A 12 19.09 -21.10 -46.31
CA LEU A 12 19.08 -19.64 -46.28
C LEU A 12 18.20 -19.07 -45.14
N LEU A 13 17.08 -19.74 -44.84
CA LEU A 13 16.19 -19.37 -43.73
C LEU A 13 16.82 -19.66 -42.37
N VAL A 14 17.56 -20.77 -42.22
CA VAL A 14 18.28 -21.07 -40.97
C VAL A 14 19.46 -20.13 -40.75
N ALA A 15 20.18 -19.73 -41.80
CA ALA A 15 21.27 -18.75 -41.70
C ALA A 15 20.76 -17.33 -41.38
N ALA A 16 19.62 -16.92 -41.93
CA ALA A 16 18.97 -15.64 -41.61
C ALA A 16 18.40 -15.63 -40.17
N LEU A 17 17.90 -16.77 -39.68
CA LEU A 17 17.42 -16.89 -38.30
C LEU A 17 18.57 -16.90 -37.28
N LEU A 18 19.71 -17.53 -37.61
CA LEU A 18 20.89 -17.50 -36.73
C LEU A 18 21.57 -16.12 -36.66
N THR A 19 21.53 -15.33 -37.74
CA THR A 19 22.04 -13.94 -37.71
C THR A 19 21.10 -13.00 -36.95
N LEU A 20 19.79 -13.23 -36.99
CA LEU A 20 18.83 -12.48 -36.19
C LEU A 20 18.94 -12.79 -34.69
N VAL A 21 19.30 -14.02 -34.33
CA VAL A 21 19.54 -14.43 -32.93
C VAL A 21 20.87 -13.88 -32.38
N MET A 22 21.90 -13.69 -33.23
CA MET A 22 23.18 -13.11 -32.80
C MET A 22 23.18 -11.57 -32.69
N LEU A 23 22.26 -10.88 -33.37
CA LEU A 23 21.99 -9.44 -33.15
C LEU A 23 21.17 -9.18 -31.87
N GLY A 24 20.63 -10.23 -31.24
CA GLY A 24 20.02 -10.18 -29.92
C GLY A 24 21.01 -10.26 -28.75
N SER A 25 22.31 -10.05 -29.02
CA SER A 25 23.35 -9.97 -27.99
C SER A 25 23.21 -8.65 -27.20
N ILE A 26 22.32 -8.68 -26.22
CA ILE A 26 22.45 -8.08 -24.88
C ILE A 26 23.37 -6.84 -24.85
N ALA A 27 22.89 -5.74 -25.41
CA ALA A 27 22.98 -4.51 -24.65
C ALA A 27 21.96 -4.69 -23.53
N ALA A 28 22.38 -5.27 -22.40
CA ALA A 28 21.72 -5.01 -21.14
C ALA A 28 21.78 -3.48 -21.03
N ALA A 29 20.69 -2.82 -21.42
CA ALA A 29 20.58 -1.39 -21.26
C ALA A 29 20.75 -1.17 -19.76
N GLN A 30 21.96 -0.78 -19.36
CA GLN A 30 22.20 -0.27 -18.03
C GLN A 30 21.17 0.83 -17.88
N ILE A 31 20.16 0.59 -17.06
CA ILE A 31 19.12 1.58 -16.79
C ILE A 31 19.87 2.88 -16.51
N PRO A 32 19.68 3.93 -17.33
CA PRO A 32 20.53 5.11 -17.26
C PRO A 32 20.50 5.63 -15.83
N ARG A 33 21.69 5.79 -15.24
CA ARG A 33 21.81 6.20 -13.85
C ARG A 33 21.17 7.58 -13.70
N ARG A 34 20.11 7.63 -12.89
CA ARG A 34 19.45 8.87 -12.55
C ARG A 34 20.37 9.73 -11.71
N ALA A 35 20.33 11.03 -11.95
CA ALA A 35 21.04 11.97 -11.11
C ALA A 35 20.48 11.92 -9.66
N PRO A 36 21.28 12.19 -8.62
CA PRO A 36 20.88 12.11 -7.21
C PRO A 36 19.50 12.70 -6.89
N GLU A 37 19.22 13.89 -7.41
CA GLU A 37 17.96 14.61 -7.22
C GLU A 37 16.75 13.92 -7.87
N GLN A 38 16.98 13.10 -8.89
CA GLN A 38 15.95 12.33 -9.59
C GLN A 38 15.68 10.96 -8.94
N ARG A 39 16.47 10.57 -7.93
CA ARG A 39 16.29 9.36 -7.12
C ARG A 39 15.46 9.61 -5.88
N LEU A 40 15.18 10.87 -5.58
CA LEU A 40 14.37 11.31 -4.46
C LEU A 40 12.91 11.40 -4.88
N ASP A 41 11.98 10.91 -4.04
CA ASP A 41 10.54 11.12 -4.26
C ASP A 41 10.22 12.60 -4.39
N GLN A 42 9.30 12.95 -5.29
CA GLN A 42 8.95 14.35 -5.55
C GLN A 42 8.37 15.05 -4.32
N ARG A 43 7.87 14.29 -3.32
CA ARG A 43 7.43 14.78 -2.01
C ARG A 43 8.58 15.02 -1.02
N LEU A 44 9.81 14.67 -1.42
CA LEU A 44 11.05 15.00 -0.73
C LEU A 44 11.80 15.95 -1.67
N THR A 45 11.76 17.26 -1.40
CA THR A 45 12.57 18.21 -2.16
C THR A 45 13.94 18.40 -1.53
N VAL A 46 14.96 18.74 -2.33
CA VAL A 46 16.29 19.15 -1.79
C VAL A 46 16.15 20.38 -0.88
N GLU A 47 15.15 21.23 -1.14
CA GLU A 47 14.78 22.35 -0.29
C GLU A 47 14.11 21.91 1.02
N GLU A 48 13.24 20.90 1.03
CA GLU A 48 12.69 20.28 2.25
C GLU A 48 13.73 19.48 3.02
N LEU A 49 14.76 18.94 2.37
CA LEU A 49 15.92 18.31 3.01
C LEU A 49 16.90 19.35 3.59
N GLY A 50 17.09 20.47 2.89
CA GLY A 50 17.84 21.62 3.39
C GLY A 50 17.13 22.35 4.53
N LYS A 51 15.80 22.46 4.45
CA LYS A 51 14.92 22.93 5.54
C LYS A 51 14.84 21.90 6.65
N ALA A 52 14.86 20.59 6.38
CA ALA A 52 14.96 19.55 7.42
C ALA A 52 16.21 19.73 8.30
N HIS A 53 17.27 20.39 7.81
CA HIS A 53 18.43 20.78 8.59
C HIS A 53 18.18 21.96 9.56
N SER A 54 17.03 22.63 9.51
CA SER A 54 16.63 23.74 10.39
C SER A 54 15.19 23.65 10.94
N SER A 55 14.32 22.79 10.36
CA SER A 55 12.89 22.69 10.66
C SER A 55 12.40 21.27 10.98
N LEU A 56 13.29 20.27 11.13
CA LEU A 56 12.94 18.97 11.76
C LEU A 56 12.60 19.08 13.26
N ARG A 57 12.52 20.30 13.80
CA ARG A 57 12.27 20.56 15.22
C ARG A 57 10.81 20.42 15.68
N GLN A 58 9.87 19.94 14.87
CA GLN A 58 8.44 20.05 15.25
C GLN A 58 7.67 18.78 15.53
N THR A 59 8.22 17.57 15.40
CA THR A 59 7.47 16.36 15.86
C THR A 59 8.29 15.26 16.53
N ARG A 60 9.62 15.26 16.45
CA ARG A 60 10.52 14.42 17.26
C ARG A 60 11.86 15.13 17.39
N ASP A 61 12.48 15.02 18.56
CA ASP A 61 13.75 15.66 18.92
C ASP A 61 14.95 14.97 18.23
N SER A 62 14.93 14.80 16.89
CA SER A 62 16.00 14.12 16.15
C SER A 62 16.32 14.74 14.79
N ASP A 63 17.62 14.89 14.52
CA ASP A 63 18.18 15.40 13.25
C ASP A 63 18.12 14.37 12.11
N THR A 64 17.20 13.40 12.20
CA THR A 64 17.16 12.21 11.34
C THR A 64 15.78 11.98 10.72
N ILE A 65 15.75 11.38 9.53
CA ILE A 65 14.56 11.01 8.79
C ILE A 65 14.52 9.49 8.56
N ASP A 66 13.35 8.89 8.77
CA ASP A 66 13.10 7.49 8.39
C ASP A 66 12.81 7.41 6.88
N ILE A 67 13.55 6.54 6.19
CA ILE A 67 13.47 6.36 4.74
C ILE A 67 13.43 4.89 4.33
N ILE A 68 12.79 4.66 3.19
CA ILE A 68 12.79 3.41 2.44
C ILE A 68 13.71 3.59 1.23
N LEU A 69 14.63 2.64 1.06
CA LEU A 69 15.64 2.62 0.01
C LEU A 69 15.37 1.46 -0.93
N ALA A 70 15.36 1.71 -2.24
CA ALA A 70 15.50 0.67 -3.25
C ALA A 70 16.91 0.67 -3.82
N LEU A 71 17.50 -0.52 -3.89
CA LEU A 71 18.80 -0.77 -4.48
C LEU A 71 18.65 -1.41 -5.86
N HIS A 72 19.63 -1.13 -6.74
CA HIS A 72 19.76 -1.86 -7.99
C HIS A 72 19.95 -3.37 -7.73
N GLU A 73 19.53 -4.19 -8.69
CA GLU A 73 19.64 -5.63 -8.58
C GLU A 73 21.09 -6.08 -8.36
N GLY A 74 21.31 -6.93 -7.36
CA GLY A 74 22.64 -7.45 -7.01
C GLY A 74 23.51 -6.48 -6.21
N ALA A 75 23.07 -5.23 -6.01
CA ALA A 75 23.76 -4.28 -5.16
C ALA A 75 23.53 -4.61 -3.68
N ASN A 76 24.60 -4.46 -2.89
CA ASN A 76 24.55 -4.55 -1.43
C ASN A 76 25.04 -3.24 -0.85
N LEU A 77 24.26 -2.71 0.09
CA LEU A 77 24.60 -1.51 0.85
C LEU A 77 24.70 -1.90 2.32
N SER A 78 25.69 -1.40 3.06
CA SER A 78 25.81 -1.68 4.50
C SER A 78 24.84 -0.83 5.34
N ALA A 79 24.48 0.36 4.85
CA ALA A 79 23.59 1.30 5.54
C ALA A 79 22.14 0.79 5.63
N GLY A 80 21.49 1.03 6.76
CA GLY A 80 20.11 0.64 7.02
C GLY A 80 19.90 -0.86 7.28
N ARG A 81 18.69 -1.23 7.72
CA ARG A 81 18.24 -2.62 7.89
C ARG A 81 17.62 -3.16 6.59
N PRO A 82 17.81 -4.45 6.24
CA PRO A 82 17.15 -5.04 5.08
C PRO A 82 15.62 -5.05 5.25
N GLY A 83 14.91 -4.85 4.15
CA GLY A 83 13.45 -4.95 4.09
C GLY A 83 12.95 -6.35 3.75
N ARG A 84 11.63 -6.53 3.80
CA ARG A 84 10.99 -7.83 3.48
C ARG A 84 11.17 -8.23 2.02
N SER A 85 11.22 -7.26 1.12
CA SER A 85 11.45 -7.48 -0.31
C SER A 85 12.94 -7.33 -0.65
N LYS A 86 13.45 -8.19 -1.53
CA LYS A 86 14.84 -8.12 -2.01
C LYS A 86 15.13 -6.74 -2.60
N GLY A 87 16.27 -6.17 -2.23
CA GLY A 87 16.70 -4.84 -2.70
C GLY A 87 16.05 -3.66 -1.95
N LEU A 88 15.11 -3.90 -1.04
CA LEU A 88 14.60 -2.84 -0.15
C LEU A 88 15.39 -2.79 1.15
N ARG A 89 15.59 -1.59 1.67
CA ARG A 89 16.15 -1.33 3.00
C ARG A 89 15.42 -0.19 3.68
N TYR A 90 15.50 -0.14 5.01
CA TYR A 90 15.00 0.94 5.84
C TYR A 90 16.15 1.57 6.59
N ALA A 91 16.21 2.90 6.67
CA ALA A 91 17.25 3.60 7.40
C ALA A 91 16.68 4.82 8.13
N ASN A 92 17.29 5.18 9.24
CA ASN A 92 17.08 6.45 9.92
C ASN A 92 18.37 7.25 9.75
N LEU A 93 18.33 8.33 8.97
CA LEU A 93 19.54 9.03 8.52
C LEU A 93 19.44 10.53 8.76
N SER A 94 20.58 11.15 9.08
CA SER A 94 20.72 12.61 9.02
C SER A 94 20.72 13.13 7.58
N GLY A 95 20.56 14.44 7.40
CA GLY A 95 20.62 15.08 6.08
C GLY A 95 21.94 14.85 5.35
N LEU A 96 23.07 14.81 6.07
CA LEU A 96 24.40 14.55 5.50
C LEU A 96 24.57 13.09 5.06
N GLU A 97 24.09 12.14 5.86
CA GLU A 97 24.11 10.72 5.51
C GLU A 97 23.22 10.44 4.30
N LEU A 98 22.05 11.08 4.23
CA LEU A 98 21.16 10.98 3.08
C LEU A 98 21.79 11.60 1.82
N ALA A 99 22.44 12.76 1.91
CA ALA A 99 23.13 13.37 0.77
C ALA A 99 24.25 12.45 0.23
N SER A 100 25.00 11.82 1.15
CA SER A 100 26.04 10.85 0.79
C SER A 100 25.44 9.62 0.12
N LEU A 101 24.34 9.11 0.68
CA LEU A 101 23.61 7.95 0.16
C LEU A 101 22.99 8.20 -1.22
N LEU A 102 22.48 9.41 -1.47
CA LEU A 102 21.97 9.83 -2.77
C LEU A 102 23.06 9.94 -3.83
N THR A 103 24.35 9.87 -3.49
CA THR A 103 25.43 9.74 -4.48
C THR A 103 25.86 8.30 -4.70
N ASP A 104 25.51 7.38 -3.80
CA ASP A 104 25.89 5.97 -3.88
C ASP A 104 25.26 5.29 -5.10
N THR A 105 26.07 4.60 -5.89
CA THR A 105 25.65 3.96 -7.14
C THR A 105 24.75 2.73 -6.93
N ALA A 106 24.74 2.16 -5.72
CA ALA A 106 23.84 1.08 -5.35
C ALA A 106 22.38 1.56 -5.25
N VAL A 107 22.16 2.83 -4.90
CA VAL A 107 20.83 3.38 -4.62
C VAL A 107 20.11 3.72 -5.91
N GLN A 108 18.97 3.07 -6.12
CA GLN A 108 18.05 3.30 -7.23
C GLN A 108 17.05 4.42 -6.89
N TRP A 109 16.48 4.37 -5.68
CA TRP A 109 15.46 5.31 -5.24
C TRP A 109 15.38 5.44 -3.71
N VAL A 110 14.90 6.60 -3.25
CA VAL A 110 14.66 6.93 -1.84
C VAL A 110 13.24 7.48 -1.66
N TRP A 111 12.52 6.92 -0.69
CA TRP A 111 11.20 7.37 -0.25
C TRP A 111 11.18 7.66 1.24
N PRO A 112 10.33 8.58 1.72
CA PRO A 112 10.12 8.75 3.15
C PRO A 112 9.33 7.55 3.69
N ASP A 113 9.75 7.03 4.85
CA ASP A 113 8.99 6.02 5.60
C ASP A 113 7.91 6.74 6.42
N LEU A 114 6.84 7.13 5.74
CA LEU A 114 5.75 7.88 6.36
C LEU A 114 4.85 6.95 7.18
N GLN A 115 4.52 7.39 8.40
CA GLN A 115 3.40 6.79 9.11
C GLN A 115 2.11 7.09 8.37
N THR A 116 1.48 6.04 7.84
CA THR A 116 0.13 6.13 7.27
C THR A 116 -0.88 5.68 8.31
N GLN A 117 -2.08 6.23 8.22
CA GLN A 117 -3.23 5.81 9.01
C GLN A 117 -4.29 5.26 8.06
N ALA A 118 -4.84 4.10 8.39
CA ALA A 118 -5.95 3.53 7.64
C ALA A 118 -7.23 4.24 8.06
N TRP A 119 -7.80 5.02 7.14
CA TRP A 119 -9.06 5.72 7.34
C TRP A 119 -10.12 5.15 6.38
N LEU A 120 -11.38 5.21 6.77
CA LEU A 120 -12.53 4.87 5.92
C LEU A 120 -12.85 5.94 4.86
N ASP A 121 -12.10 7.04 4.85
CA ASP A 121 -12.35 8.24 4.05
C ASP A 121 -12.21 8.02 2.52
N ARG A 122 -11.61 6.92 2.08
CA ARG A 122 -11.24 6.71 0.67
C ARG A 122 -11.85 5.46 0.04
N SER A 123 -12.05 4.39 0.80
CA SER A 123 -12.41 3.07 0.25
C SER A 123 -13.80 3.05 -0.36
N VAL A 124 -14.79 3.66 0.30
CA VAL A 124 -16.18 3.76 -0.18
C VAL A 124 -16.26 4.43 -1.56
N TYR A 125 -15.55 5.54 -1.74
CA TYR A 125 -15.50 6.27 -3.01
C TYR A 125 -14.76 5.48 -4.08
N GLN A 126 -13.72 4.73 -3.72
CA GLN A 126 -12.96 3.89 -4.67
C GLN A 126 -13.79 2.73 -5.22
N ILE A 127 -14.69 2.16 -4.42
CA ILE A 127 -15.59 1.08 -4.87
C ILE A 127 -16.89 1.62 -5.49
N GLY A 128 -17.09 2.94 -5.53
CA GLY A 128 -18.25 3.60 -6.11
C GLY A 128 -19.55 3.41 -5.32
N ALA A 129 -19.47 3.10 -4.02
CA ALA A 129 -20.66 2.93 -3.19
C ALA A 129 -21.43 4.24 -2.99
N ASP A 130 -20.72 5.36 -2.93
CA ASP A 130 -21.27 6.72 -2.83
C ASP A 130 -22.19 7.06 -4.02
N ALA A 131 -21.82 6.64 -5.22
CA ALA A 131 -22.63 6.85 -6.42
C ALA A 131 -23.99 6.14 -6.33
N LEU A 132 -24.09 5.02 -5.61
CA LEU A 132 -25.33 4.28 -5.42
C LEU A 132 -26.29 4.99 -4.46
N TRP A 133 -25.77 5.75 -3.51
CA TRP A 133 -26.59 6.50 -2.55
C TRP A 133 -27.40 7.62 -3.24
N ALA A 134 -26.89 8.18 -4.33
CA ALA A 134 -27.63 9.13 -5.17
C ALA A 134 -28.90 8.52 -5.80
N PHE A 135 -28.95 7.18 -5.92
CA PHE A 135 -30.13 6.42 -6.34
C PHE A 135 -30.95 5.88 -5.16
N ASN A 136 -30.71 6.38 -3.94
CA ASN A 136 -31.34 5.94 -2.70
C ASN A 136 -31.07 4.46 -2.35
N LEU A 137 -29.99 3.88 -2.87
CA LEU A 137 -29.55 2.52 -2.59
C LEU A 137 -28.59 2.53 -1.39
N THR A 138 -29.13 2.68 -0.19
CA THR A 138 -28.35 2.81 1.06
C THR A 138 -28.28 1.51 1.87
N GLY A 139 -28.94 0.44 1.41
CA GLY A 139 -29.15 -0.77 2.21
C GLY A 139 -30.35 -0.71 3.15
N ALA A 140 -31.18 0.34 3.08
CA ALA A 140 -32.42 0.42 3.84
C ALA A 140 -33.30 -0.84 3.63
N GLY A 141 -33.78 -1.41 4.74
CA GLY A 141 -34.56 -2.66 4.74
C GLY A 141 -33.72 -3.94 4.67
N VAL A 142 -32.40 -3.84 4.47
CA VAL A 142 -31.47 -4.97 4.52
C VAL A 142 -30.88 -5.11 5.93
N LYS A 143 -30.64 -6.36 6.34
CA LYS A 143 -30.01 -6.69 7.61
C LYS A 143 -28.67 -7.36 7.37
N ILE A 144 -27.62 -6.86 8.02
CA ILE A 144 -26.26 -7.39 7.94
C ILE A 144 -25.95 -8.07 9.27
N ALA A 145 -25.62 -9.35 9.24
CA ALA A 145 -25.13 -10.07 10.42
C ALA A 145 -23.60 -10.00 10.46
N ILE A 146 -23.05 -9.53 11.57
CA ILE A 146 -21.60 -9.42 11.80
C ILE A 146 -21.25 -10.37 12.95
N LEU A 147 -20.46 -11.38 12.64
CA LEU A 147 -19.96 -12.38 13.59
C LEU A 147 -18.51 -12.05 13.94
N ASP A 148 -18.29 -11.43 15.10
CA ASP A 148 -16.98 -10.82 15.43
C ASP A 148 -16.78 -10.71 16.97
N THR A 149 -15.97 -9.77 17.44
CA THR A 149 -15.71 -9.48 18.87
C THR A 149 -16.87 -8.79 19.58
N GLY A 150 -18.02 -8.62 18.93
CA GLY A 150 -19.17 -7.83 19.42
C GLY A 150 -19.24 -6.47 18.74
N ILE A 151 -20.22 -5.64 19.11
CA ILE A 151 -20.36 -4.28 18.58
C ILE A 151 -20.74 -3.31 19.70
N ALA A 152 -20.05 -2.17 19.78
CA ALA A 152 -20.46 -1.04 20.61
C ALA A 152 -21.66 -0.31 19.97
N ALA A 153 -22.88 -0.79 20.25
CA ALA A 153 -24.12 -0.28 19.66
C ALA A 153 -24.39 1.21 19.94
N GLU A 154 -23.85 1.74 21.05
CA GLU A 154 -23.97 3.14 21.46
C GLU A 154 -22.93 4.06 20.79
N HIS A 155 -22.01 3.51 19.98
CA HIS A 155 -21.07 4.32 19.21
C HIS A 155 -21.86 5.25 18.29
N GLU A 156 -21.50 6.54 18.24
CA GLU A 156 -22.29 7.59 17.57
C GLU A 156 -22.65 7.22 16.12
N MET A 157 -21.70 6.68 15.37
CA MET A 157 -21.90 6.24 13.98
C MET A 157 -22.78 4.99 13.80
N LEU A 158 -23.07 4.24 14.86
CA LEU A 158 -23.84 2.99 14.83
C LEU A 158 -25.14 3.10 15.64
N SER A 159 -25.39 4.25 16.25
CA SER A 159 -26.56 4.48 17.09
C SER A 159 -27.85 4.23 16.28
N GLY A 160 -28.72 3.38 16.82
CA GLY A 160 -29.96 2.96 16.15
C GLY A 160 -29.78 2.01 14.95
N ARG A 161 -28.55 1.61 14.61
CA ARG A 161 -28.26 0.63 13.53
C ARG A 161 -28.24 -0.80 14.04
N VAL A 162 -27.68 -1.04 15.22
CA VAL A 162 -27.65 -2.37 15.83
C VAL A 162 -29.02 -2.68 16.44
N VAL A 163 -29.74 -3.62 15.83
CA VAL A 163 -31.13 -3.94 16.19
C VAL A 163 -31.28 -5.26 16.93
N ALA A 164 -30.23 -6.08 16.96
CA ALA A 164 -30.17 -7.28 17.80
C ALA A 164 -28.72 -7.63 18.12
N THR A 165 -28.51 -8.20 19.31
CA THR A 165 -27.20 -8.68 19.76
C THR A 165 -27.35 -10.07 20.36
N ALA A 166 -26.46 -10.99 19.97
CA ALA A 166 -26.29 -12.30 20.56
C ALA A 166 -24.83 -12.50 20.98
N ASP A 167 -24.61 -13.09 22.15
CA ASP A 167 -23.28 -13.43 22.66
C ASP A 167 -23.13 -14.95 22.77
N PHE A 168 -22.09 -15.47 22.13
CA PHE A 168 -21.72 -16.90 22.14
C PHE A 168 -20.45 -17.17 22.95
N THR A 169 -19.88 -16.14 23.58
CA THR A 169 -18.60 -16.19 24.32
C THR A 169 -18.79 -16.13 25.84
N GLY A 170 -19.94 -15.65 26.31
CA GLY A 170 -20.24 -15.49 27.73
C GLY A 170 -19.59 -14.26 28.38
N SER A 171 -19.13 -13.30 27.58
CA SER A 171 -18.43 -12.08 28.03
C SER A 171 -19.26 -10.80 27.85
N TYR A 172 -20.59 -10.96 27.72
CA TYR A 172 -21.57 -9.91 27.39
C TYR A 172 -21.39 -9.45 25.93
N GLY A 173 -22.49 -9.21 25.21
CA GLY A 173 -22.48 -8.93 23.76
C GLY A 173 -21.83 -7.61 23.33
N TYR A 174 -21.16 -6.90 24.24
CA TYR A 174 -20.41 -5.68 23.99
C TYR A 174 -19.04 -5.98 23.37
N ASP A 175 -18.48 -5.02 22.64
CA ASP A 175 -17.18 -5.15 22.00
C ASP A 175 -16.05 -4.67 22.92
N GLY A 176 -15.39 -5.59 23.64
CA GLY A 176 -14.23 -5.27 24.47
C GLY A 176 -12.90 -5.17 23.70
N HIS A 177 -12.87 -5.59 22.43
CA HIS A 177 -11.66 -5.55 21.58
C HIS A 177 -11.68 -4.35 20.60
N GLY A 178 -12.84 -4.07 20.00
CA GLY A 178 -13.04 -2.99 19.03
C GLY A 178 -13.05 -3.43 17.56
N HIS A 179 -12.76 -4.71 17.25
CA HIS A 179 -12.67 -5.17 15.85
C HIS A 179 -14.06 -5.24 15.21
N GLY A 180 -15.04 -5.84 15.88
CA GLY A 180 -16.40 -5.93 15.37
C GLY A 180 -17.07 -4.57 15.21
N THR A 181 -16.82 -3.62 16.11
CA THR A 181 -17.29 -2.22 15.98
C THR A 181 -16.69 -1.55 14.75
N HIS A 182 -15.39 -1.76 14.49
CA HIS A 182 -14.73 -1.26 13.29
C HIS A 182 -15.35 -1.86 12.01
N VAL A 183 -15.54 -3.19 11.97
CA VAL A 183 -16.20 -3.88 10.84
C VAL A 183 -17.62 -3.36 10.63
N ALA A 184 -18.37 -3.14 11.70
CA ALA A 184 -19.72 -2.56 11.65
C ALA A 184 -19.72 -1.14 11.06
N GLY A 185 -18.74 -0.31 11.42
CA GLY A 185 -18.54 1.01 10.84
C GLY A 185 -18.30 0.98 9.33
N ILE A 186 -17.47 0.03 8.85
CA ILE A 186 -17.25 -0.17 7.40
C ILE A 186 -18.55 -0.54 6.69
N ALA A 187 -19.34 -1.43 7.30
CA ALA A 187 -20.55 -1.94 6.68
C ALA A 187 -21.68 -0.90 6.63
N ALA A 188 -22.02 -0.27 7.77
CA ALA A 188 -23.21 0.56 7.90
C ALA A 188 -23.04 1.73 8.88
N GLY A 189 -21.81 2.21 9.10
CA GLY A 189 -21.59 3.44 9.85
C GLY A 189 -22.22 4.66 9.16
N ASP A 190 -22.75 5.58 9.95
CA ASP A 190 -23.38 6.80 9.47
C ASP A 190 -22.99 7.99 10.37
N GLY A 191 -22.12 8.87 9.86
CA GLY A 191 -21.55 9.98 10.62
C GLY A 191 -20.29 10.55 9.95
N GLN A 192 -19.25 10.83 10.73
CA GLN A 192 -17.97 11.36 10.19
C GLN A 192 -17.37 10.48 9.10
N TYR A 193 -17.51 9.15 9.24
CA TYR A 193 -17.22 8.19 8.18
C TYR A 193 -18.51 7.45 7.84
N THR A 194 -18.82 7.33 6.56
CA THR A 194 -20.01 6.60 6.10
C THR A 194 -19.58 5.23 5.60
N GLY A 195 -20.23 4.19 6.10
CA GLY A 195 -20.03 2.81 5.63
C GLY A 195 -20.67 2.57 4.27
N VAL A 196 -20.47 1.40 3.70
CA VAL A 196 -20.95 1.05 2.34
C VAL A 196 -22.48 1.11 2.21
N ALA A 197 -23.18 0.62 3.24
CA ALA A 197 -24.64 0.53 3.29
C ALA A 197 -25.18 1.25 4.55
N PRO A 198 -25.15 2.60 4.59
CA PRO A 198 -25.44 3.37 5.80
C PRO A 198 -26.90 3.28 6.26
N GLY A 199 -27.81 2.82 5.41
CA GLY A 199 -29.22 2.59 5.75
C GLY A 199 -29.51 1.19 6.29
N ALA A 200 -28.54 0.27 6.27
CA ALA A 200 -28.74 -1.10 6.73
C ALA A 200 -28.88 -1.20 8.25
N GLN A 201 -29.57 -2.24 8.70
CA GLN A 201 -29.63 -2.64 10.10
C GLN A 201 -28.60 -3.73 10.39
N ILE A 202 -28.06 -3.76 11.60
CA ILE A 202 -27.02 -4.70 12.00
C ILE A 202 -27.53 -5.68 13.05
N TYR A 203 -27.22 -6.95 12.86
CA TYR A 203 -27.23 -7.98 13.90
C TYR A 203 -25.81 -8.24 14.38
N SER A 204 -25.56 -7.99 15.66
CA SER A 204 -24.28 -8.27 16.31
C SER A 204 -24.28 -9.70 16.84
N GLY A 205 -23.34 -10.53 16.39
CA GLY A 205 -23.09 -11.85 16.96
C GLY A 205 -21.66 -11.92 17.49
N LYS A 206 -21.49 -11.83 18.80
CA LYS A 206 -20.18 -11.95 19.43
C LYS A 206 -19.76 -13.42 19.48
N VAL A 207 -18.75 -13.78 18.69
CA VAL A 207 -18.17 -15.14 18.63
C VAL A 207 -16.69 -15.16 19.03
N LEU A 208 -16.07 -13.98 19.15
CA LEU A 208 -14.70 -13.78 19.61
C LEU A 208 -14.70 -13.04 20.96
N ASN A 209 -13.76 -13.39 21.84
CA ASN A 209 -13.66 -12.75 23.16
C ASN A 209 -12.95 -11.39 23.07
N ASP A 210 -12.74 -10.71 24.20
CA ASP A 210 -12.15 -9.37 24.23
C ASP A 210 -10.64 -9.32 23.90
N GLN A 211 -10.01 -10.45 23.57
CA GLN A 211 -8.63 -10.55 23.10
C GLN A 211 -8.53 -10.89 21.60
N GLY A 212 -9.67 -11.06 20.91
CA GLY A 212 -9.72 -11.45 19.50
C GLY A 212 -9.76 -12.96 19.28
#